data_AF-A0A2S7VQR3-F1
#
_entry.id   AF-A0A2S7VQR3-F1
#
_cell.length_a   1.000
_cell.length_b   1.000
_cell.length_c   1.000
_cell.angle_alpha   90.00
_cell.angle_beta   90.00
_cell.angle_gamma   90.00
#
_symmetry.space_group_name_H-M   'P 1'
#
loop_
_entity.id
_entity.type
_entity.pdbx_description
1 polymer ?
#
loop_
_entity_poly.entity_id
_entity_poly.type
_entity_poly.pdbx_seq_one_letter_code
_entity_poly.pdbx_strand_id
1 'polypeptide(L)'
;MESAFLHFSSLSYSDVKIAEIAKSANVSSSLLYYYYENKEQLFIESYAYILEQRIRLIDKLTFKELVLIFTSIFVENYRYSVSINKLILLKSDIKEEFFDIIYSYLKLCTDVESTDYESYLVVLVSLNAYPGVMLSSENMSFTVDNIIEIYKKLLK
;
A
#
# COMPACT_ATOMS: atom_id res chain seq x y z
N MET A 1 -0.60 -8.69 13.59
CA MET A 1 -0.42 -7.72 12.49
C MET A 1 0.04 -6.36 12.96
N GLU A 2 -0.62 -5.76 13.95
CA GLU A 2 -0.19 -4.47 14.53
C GLU A 2 1.30 -4.43 14.88
N SER A 3 1.82 -5.44 15.60
CA SER A 3 3.24 -5.53 15.93
C SER A 3 4.15 -5.57 14.69
N ALA A 4 3.74 -6.24 13.61
CA ALA A 4 4.52 -6.28 12.38
C ALA A 4 4.58 -4.88 11.75
N PHE A 5 3.43 -4.22 11.62
CA PHE A 5 3.35 -2.87 11.09
C PHE A 5 4.23 -1.88 11.88
N LEU A 6 4.14 -1.89 13.21
CA LEU A 6 4.94 -1.00 14.07
C LEU A 6 6.45 -1.20 13.87
N HIS A 7 6.91 -2.45 13.73
CA HIS A 7 8.32 -2.73 13.46
C HIS A 7 8.74 -2.27 12.06
N PHE A 8 7.92 -2.51 11.04
CA PHE A 8 8.20 -2.07 9.67
C PHE A 8 8.08 -0.55 9.47
N SER A 9 7.33 0.14 10.33
CA SER A 9 7.24 1.60 10.33
C SER A 9 8.38 2.28 11.06
N SER A 10 8.96 1.63 12.08
CA SER A 10 10.05 2.20 12.90
C SER A 10 11.45 1.91 12.36
N LEU A 11 11.62 0.85 11.59
CA LEU A 11 12.91 0.39 11.05
C LEU A 11 12.89 0.30 9.52
N SER A 12 14.07 0.27 8.89
CA SER A 12 14.15 -0.08 7.47
C SER A 12 13.82 -1.57 7.31
N TYR A 13 13.20 -1.98 6.20
CA TYR A 13 12.82 -3.39 5.98
C TYR A 13 13.96 -4.39 6.17
N SER A 14 15.20 -4.05 5.77
CA SER A 14 16.38 -4.91 5.98
C SER A 14 16.66 -5.20 7.45
N ASP A 15 16.36 -4.24 8.33
CA ASP A 15 16.74 -4.26 9.74
C ASP A 15 15.66 -4.95 10.61
N VAL A 16 14.47 -5.14 10.04
CA VAL A 16 13.37 -5.82 10.71
C VAL A 16 13.65 -7.32 10.82
N LYS A 17 13.58 -7.82 12.06
CA LYS A 17 13.74 -9.22 12.43
C LYS A 17 12.39 -9.83 12.80
N ILE A 18 12.02 -10.92 12.13
CA ILE A 18 10.78 -11.67 12.40
C ILE A 18 10.68 -12.11 13.87
N ALA A 19 11.81 -12.51 14.46
CA ALA A 19 11.85 -12.91 15.88
C ALA A 19 11.44 -11.78 16.84
N GLU A 20 11.80 -10.53 16.53
CA GLU A 20 11.41 -9.39 17.37
C GLU A 20 9.93 -9.04 17.20
N ILE A 21 9.37 -9.21 15.99
CA ILE A 21 7.92 -9.09 15.74
C ILE A 21 7.16 -10.17 16.51
N ALA A 22 7.61 -11.43 16.44
CA ALA A 22 6.98 -12.54 17.15
C ALA A 22 6.98 -12.28 18.67
N LYS A 23 8.13 -11.84 19.19
CA LYS A 23 8.29 -11.47 20.59
C LYS A 23 7.34 -10.34 21.01
N SER A 24 7.24 -9.26 20.23
CA SER A 24 6.35 -8.14 20.56
C SER A 24 4.87 -8.47 20.40
N ALA A 25 4.53 -9.45 19.56
CA ALA A 25 3.19 -10.01 19.43
C ALA A 25 2.87 -11.13 20.43
N ASN A 26 3.82 -11.51 21.31
CA ASN A 26 3.70 -12.63 22.25
C ASN A 26 3.35 -13.98 21.57
N VAL A 27 4.00 -14.26 20.43
CA VAL A 27 3.87 -15.52 19.69
C VAL A 27 5.24 -16.10 19.36
N SER A 28 5.29 -17.36 18.90
CA SER A 28 6.53 -17.96 18.41
C SER A 28 6.83 -17.52 16.96
N SER A 29 8.12 -17.40 16.61
CA SER A 29 8.51 -17.13 15.21
C SER A 29 7.98 -18.20 14.25
N SER A 30 7.91 -19.46 14.70
CA SER A 30 7.35 -20.57 13.93
C SER A 30 5.88 -20.36 13.60
N LEU A 31 5.10 -19.71 14.48
CA LEU A 31 3.70 -19.38 14.19
C LEU A 31 3.61 -18.34 13.07
N LEU A 32 4.51 -17.36 13.04
CA LEU A 32 4.55 -16.40 11.92
C LEU A 32 4.88 -17.12 10.59
N TYR A 33 5.87 -18.01 10.58
CA TYR A 33 6.21 -18.79 9.38
C TYR A 33 5.15 -19.82 8.98
N TYR A 34 4.23 -20.16 9.88
CA TYR A 34 3.08 -21.00 9.56
C TYR A 34 2.02 -20.23 8.76
N TYR A 35 1.81 -18.95 9.09
CA TYR A 35 0.80 -18.10 8.42
C TYR A 35 1.35 -17.30 7.25
N TYR A 36 2.63 -16.97 7.25
CA TYR A 36 3.28 -16.16 6.23
C TYR A 36 4.51 -16.91 5.72
N GLU A 37 4.59 -17.07 4.41
CA GLU A 37 5.67 -17.76 3.72
C GLU A 37 7.03 -17.11 4.00
N ASN A 38 7.06 -15.77 3.97
CA ASN A 38 8.28 -15.02 4.10
C ASN A 38 8.05 -13.62 4.72
N LYS A 39 9.15 -12.88 4.92
CA LYS A 39 9.12 -11.53 5.51
C LYS A 39 8.44 -10.52 4.58
N GLU A 40 8.53 -10.69 3.25
CA GLU A 40 7.85 -9.80 2.30
C GLU A 40 6.34 -9.92 2.43
N GLN A 41 5.82 -11.15 2.50
CA GLN A 41 4.39 -11.39 2.66
C GLN A 41 3.89 -10.82 4.00
N LEU A 42 4.58 -11.08 5.12
CA LEU A 42 4.22 -10.47 6.41
C LEU A 42 4.23 -8.94 6.34
N PHE A 43 5.18 -8.37 5.60
CA PHE A 43 5.25 -6.93 5.40
C PHE A 43 4.02 -6.43 4.63
N ILE A 44 3.73 -6.95 3.44
CA ILE A 44 2.55 -6.54 2.66
C ILE A 44 1.25 -6.72 3.45
N GLU A 45 1.07 -7.87 4.10
CA GLU A 45 -0.12 -8.17 4.88
C GLU A 45 -0.29 -7.24 6.09
N SER A 46 0.82 -6.78 6.69
CA SER A 46 0.75 -5.78 7.76
C SER A 46 0.28 -4.40 7.26
N TYR A 47 0.50 -4.08 5.98
CA TYR A 47 -0.04 -2.88 5.34
C TYR A 47 -1.55 -3.01 5.11
N ALA A 48 -1.95 -4.13 4.50
CA ALA A 48 -3.36 -4.43 4.24
C ALA A 48 -4.17 -4.37 5.54
N TYR A 49 -3.62 -4.89 6.63
CA TYR A 49 -4.23 -4.81 7.96
C TYR A 49 -4.50 -3.37 8.42
N ILE A 50 -3.52 -2.46 8.36
CA ILE A 50 -3.72 -1.07 8.80
C ILE A 50 -4.67 -0.30 7.91
N LEU A 51 -4.60 -0.55 6.60
CA LEU A 51 -5.54 0.00 5.63
C LEU A 51 -6.98 -0.43 5.98
N GLU A 52 -7.18 -1.72 6.25
CA GLU A 52 -8.46 -2.26 6.67
C GLU A 52 -8.97 -1.61 7.96
N GLN A 53 -8.11 -1.43 8.96
CA GLN A 53 -8.50 -0.78 10.22
C GLN A 53 -9.01 0.64 10.00
N ARG A 54 -8.41 1.42 9.08
CA ARG A 54 -8.85 2.78 8.76
C ARG A 54 -10.15 2.78 7.96
N ILE A 55 -10.25 1.92 6.95
CA ILE A 55 -11.43 1.84 6.08
C ILE A 55 -12.67 1.40 6.86
N ARG A 56 -12.53 0.47 7.82
CA ARG A 56 -13.64 0.01 8.68
C ARG A 56 -14.29 1.12 9.50
N LEU A 57 -13.64 2.26 9.67
CA LEU A 57 -14.19 3.43 10.37
C LEU A 57 -15.08 4.31 9.47
N ILE A 58 -15.14 3.99 8.18
CA ILE A 58 -15.86 4.76 7.15
C ILE A 58 -17.03 3.91 6.66
N ASP A 59 -18.26 4.41 6.82
CA ASP A 59 -19.49 3.71 6.43
C ASP A 59 -19.57 3.52 4.91
N LYS A 60 -19.33 4.60 4.15
CA LYS A 60 -19.34 4.58 2.68
C LYS A 60 -18.03 5.14 2.18
N LEU A 61 -17.12 4.24 1.83
CA LEU A 61 -15.83 4.62 1.29
C LEU A 61 -16.02 5.33 -0.05
N THR A 62 -15.48 6.54 -0.14
CA THR A 62 -15.29 7.27 -1.40
C THR A 62 -13.86 7.13 -1.89
N PHE A 63 -13.65 7.35 -3.19
CA PHE A 63 -12.33 7.34 -3.80
C PHE A 63 -11.39 8.36 -3.13
N LYS A 64 -11.91 9.56 -2.84
CA LYS A 64 -11.17 10.61 -2.16
C LYS A 64 -10.70 10.18 -0.78
N GLU A 65 -11.58 9.55 0.01
CA GLU A 65 -11.22 9.03 1.33
C GLU A 65 -10.19 7.92 1.23
N LEU A 66 -10.34 7.00 0.26
CA LEU A 66 -9.37 5.95 0.02
C LEU A 66 -7.97 6.52 -0.27
N VAL A 67 -7.87 7.50 -1.18
CA VAL A 67 -6.61 8.20 -1.49
C VAL A 67 -6.02 8.86 -0.24
N LEU A 68 -6.84 9.57 0.55
CA LEU A 68 -6.39 10.20 1.79
C LEU A 68 -5.89 9.19 2.82
N ILE A 69 -6.56 8.05 2.96
CA ILE A 69 -6.14 6.96 3.85
C ILE A 69 -4.77 6.44 3.41
N PHE A 70 -4.62 6.11 2.13
CA PHE A 70 -3.36 5.64 1.58
C PHE A 70 -2.22 6.63 1.78
N THR A 71 -2.43 7.89 1.41
CA THR A 71 -1.42 8.94 1.60
C THR A 71 -1.09 9.17 3.07
N SER A 72 -2.07 9.17 3.96
CA SER A 72 -1.85 9.38 5.40
C SER A 72 -1.00 8.26 6.02
N ILE A 73 -1.29 6.99 5.71
CA ILE A 73 -0.47 5.86 6.20
C ILE A 73 0.99 6.06 5.79
N PHE A 74 1.25 6.46 4.53
CA PHE A 74 2.61 6.62 4.05
C PHE A 74 3.33 7.87 4.53
N VAL A 75 2.61 8.97 4.77
CA VAL A 75 3.19 10.18 5.37
C VAL A 75 3.55 9.91 6.83
N GLU A 76 2.67 9.26 7.58
CA GLU A 76 2.89 8.93 8.99
C GLU A 76 3.99 7.87 9.18
N ASN A 77 4.21 7.00 8.18
CA ASN A 77 5.11 5.85 8.27
C ASN A 77 6.16 5.87 7.15
N TYR A 78 6.89 6.98 7.00
CA TYR A 78 7.86 7.20 5.90
C TYR A 78 8.81 6.01 5.64
N ARG A 79 9.36 5.36 6.68
CA ARG A 79 10.28 4.22 6.49
C ARG A 79 9.60 3.00 5.86
N TYR A 80 8.34 2.79 6.23
CA TYR A 80 7.48 1.79 5.61
C TYR A 80 7.31 2.11 4.12
N SER A 81 6.96 3.35 3.81
CA SER A 81 6.73 3.86 2.45
C SER A 81 7.96 3.72 1.56
N VAL A 82 9.15 4.02 2.08
CA VAL A 82 10.41 3.81 1.36
C VAL A 82 10.67 2.32 1.14
N SER A 83 10.41 1.50 2.14
CA SER A 83 10.67 0.06 2.09
C SER A 83 9.77 -0.66 1.08
N ILE A 84 8.47 -0.35 1.08
CA ILE A 84 7.52 -0.93 0.11
C ILE A 84 7.86 -0.50 -1.30
N ASN A 85 8.14 0.80 -1.52
CA ASN A 85 8.57 1.31 -2.82
C ASN A 85 9.82 0.59 -3.34
N LYS A 86 10.81 0.37 -2.47
CA LYS A 86 12.02 -0.37 -2.85
C LYS A 86 11.71 -1.82 -3.21
N LEU A 87 10.84 -2.49 -2.45
CA LEU A 87 10.51 -3.89 -2.69
C LEU A 87 9.74 -4.09 -3.99
N ILE A 88 8.70 -3.30 -4.25
CA ILE A 88 7.89 -3.41 -5.48
C ILE A 88 8.70 -3.07 -6.75
N LEU A 89 9.77 -2.28 -6.63
CA LEU A 89 10.71 -2.01 -7.75
C LEU A 89 11.64 -3.20 -8.02
N LEU A 90 11.95 -4.00 -7.00
CA LEU A 90 12.91 -5.10 -7.09
C LEU A 90 12.25 -6.46 -7.36
N LYS A 91 10.98 -6.60 -7.00
CA LYS A 91 10.26 -7.88 -6.97
C LYS A 91 8.88 -7.74 -7.60
N SER A 92 8.68 -8.37 -8.76
CA SER A 92 7.44 -8.25 -9.55
C SER A 92 6.25 -8.96 -8.91
N ASP A 93 6.47 -10.10 -8.27
CA ASP A 93 5.51 -10.84 -7.46
C ASP A 93 4.93 -9.96 -6.33
N ILE A 94 5.82 -9.31 -5.57
CA ILE A 94 5.44 -8.39 -4.49
C ILE A 94 4.68 -7.17 -5.04
N LYS A 95 5.08 -6.68 -6.21
CA LYS A 95 4.37 -5.58 -6.88
C LYS A 95 2.95 -5.99 -7.25
N GLU A 96 2.76 -7.18 -7.80
CA GLU A 96 1.44 -7.73 -8.16
C GLU A 96 0.55 -7.90 -6.93
N GLU A 97 1.04 -8.54 -5.86
CA GLU A 97 0.30 -8.70 -4.60
C GLU A 97 -0.12 -7.36 -3.99
N PHE A 98 0.80 -6.39 -3.97
CA PHE A 98 0.52 -5.06 -3.45
C PHE A 98 -0.54 -4.32 -4.29
N PHE A 99 -0.49 -4.50 -5.61
CA PHE A 99 -1.44 -3.91 -6.56
C PHE A 99 -2.83 -4.55 -6.43
N ASP A 100 -2.90 -5.87 -6.22
CA ASP A 100 -4.15 -6.58 -5.95
C ASP A 100 -4.82 -6.08 -4.66
N ILE A 101 -4.05 -5.83 -3.61
CA ILE A 101 -4.56 -5.22 -2.38
C ILE A 101 -5.18 -3.85 -2.68
N ILE A 102 -4.46 -2.96 -3.36
CA ILE A 102 -4.97 -1.63 -3.68
C ILE A 102 -6.24 -1.71 -4.52
N TYR A 103 -6.23 -2.56 -5.54
CA TYR A 103 -7.36 -2.75 -6.43
C TYR A 103 -8.59 -3.31 -5.68
N SER A 104 -8.38 -4.19 -4.70
CA SER A 104 -9.46 -4.72 -3.86
C SER A 104 -10.19 -3.62 -3.08
N TYR A 105 -9.46 -2.62 -2.57
CA TYR A 105 -10.07 -1.49 -1.85
C TYR A 105 -10.67 -0.43 -2.78
N LEU A 106 -10.10 -0.23 -3.98
CA LEU A 106 -10.70 0.62 -5.00
C LEU A 106 -12.12 0.14 -5.36
N LYS A 107 -12.32 -1.19 -5.46
CA LYS A 107 -13.63 -1.79 -5.72
C LYS A 107 -14.68 -1.51 -4.65
N LEU A 108 -14.27 -1.10 -3.45
CA LEU A 108 -15.18 -0.76 -2.37
C LEU A 108 -15.64 0.71 -2.44
N CYS A 109 -15.04 1.52 -3.31
CA CYS A 109 -15.44 2.92 -3.47
C CYS A 109 -16.82 3.03 -4.11
N THR A 110 -17.66 3.88 -3.54
CA THR A 110 -19.06 4.03 -3.94
C THR A 110 -19.28 5.03 -5.07
N ASP A 111 -18.26 5.82 -5.39
CA ASP A 111 -18.29 6.98 -6.29
C ASP A 111 -17.36 6.81 -7.52
N VAL A 112 -16.75 5.63 -7.70
CA VAL A 112 -15.89 5.31 -8.84
C VAL A 112 -16.23 3.91 -9.36
N GLU A 113 -16.25 3.75 -10.68
CA GLU A 113 -16.44 2.44 -11.30
C GLU A 113 -15.17 1.59 -11.15
N SER A 114 -15.33 0.33 -10.73
CA SER A 114 -14.21 -0.61 -10.51
C SER A 114 -13.34 -0.93 -11.75
N THR A 115 -13.76 -0.49 -12.93
CA THR A 115 -13.01 -0.58 -14.19
C THR A 115 -12.24 0.69 -14.52
N ASP A 116 -12.33 1.74 -13.70
CA ASP A 116 -11.63 3.00 -13.92
C ASP A 116 -10.14 2.86 -13.62
N TYR A 117 -9.41 2.48 -14.67
CA TYR A 117 -7.96 2.38 -14.67
C TYR A 117 -7.29 3.72 -14.31
N GLU A 118 -7.85 4.86 -14.72
CA GLU A 118 -7.30 6.19 -14.40
C GLU A 118 -7.38 6.46 -12.88
N SER A 119 -8.50 6.13 -12.25
CA SER A 119 -8.68 6.22 -10.80
C SER A 119 -7.72 5.29 -10.05
N TYR A 120 -7.57 4.04 -10.50
CA TYR A 120 -6.59 3.12 -9.94
C TYR A 120 -5.16 3.69 -9.98
N LEU A 121 -4.79 4.33 -11.08
CA LEU A 121 -3.48 4.94 -11.26
C LEU A 121 -3.27 6.16 -10.37
N VAL A 122 -4.30 6.97 -10.13
CA VAL A 122 -4.20 8.07 -9.18
C VAL A 122 -3.93 7.54 -7.78
N VAL A 123 -4.55 6.44 -7.35
CA VAL A 123 -4.21 5.80 -6.07
C VAL A 123 -2.73 5.38 -6.06
N LEU A 124 -2.26 4.72 -7.12
CA LEU A 124 -0.85 4.31 -7.26
C LEU A 124 0.15 5.48 -7.21
N VAL A 125 -0.19 6.62 -7.80
CA VAL A 125 0.66 7.82 -7.77
C VAL A 125 0.64 8.49 -6.39
N SER A 126 -0.51 8.45 -5.70
CA SER A 126 -0.72 9.06 -4.37
C SER A 126 0.01 8.33 -3.24
N LEU A 127 0.44 7.11 -3.51
CA LEU A 127 1.23 6.22 -2.65
C LEU A 127 2.73 6.63 -2.54
N ASN A 128 3.04 7.92 -2.75
CA ASN A 128 4.36 8.54 -2.92
C ASN A 128 5.11 8.12 -4.18
N ALA A 129 5.07 9.01 -5.19
CA ALA A 129 6.04 9.14 -6.29
C ALA A 129 6.69 7.83 -6.73
N TYR A 130 5.88 6.83 -7.09
CA TYR A 130 6.37 5.55 -7.55
C TYR A 130 7.14 5.78 -8.86
N PRO A 131 8.49 5.72 -8.86
CA PRO A 131 9.24 5.99 -10.08
C PRO A 131 8.91 4.94 -11.13
N GLY A 132 8.51 3.72 -10.74
CA GLY A 132 8.09 2.68 -11.69
C GLY A 132 6.82 3.00 -12.48
N VAL A 133 5.83 3.73 -11.93
CA VAL A 133 4.66 4.21 -12.67
C VAL A 133 5.02 5.45 -13.50
N MET A 134 5.98 6.25 -13.05
CA MET A 134 6.46 7.41 -13.81
C MET A 134 7.53 7.08 -14.88
N LEU A 135 8.21 5.93 -14.81
CA LEU A 135 9.37 5.57 -15.63
C LEU A 135 9.17 4.33 -16.51
N SER A 136 8.09 3.53 -16.35
CA SER A 136 7.84 2.41 -17.27
C SER A 136 7.29 2.92 -18.60
N SER A 137 8.19 3.15 -19.56
CA SER A 137 7.87 3.60 -20.92
C SER A 137 7.00 2.62 -21.73
N GLU A 138 6.87 1.36 -21.29
CA GLU A 138 6.06 0.36 -21.96
C GLU A 138 4.58 0.37 -21.54
N ASN A 139 4.24 0.98 -20.40
CA ASN A 139 2.86 0.92 -19.88
C ASN A 139 2.24 2.24 -19.44
N MET A 140 2.94 3.38 -19.37
CA MET A 140 2.30 4.70 -19.30
C MET A 140 3.29 5.87 -19.31
N SER A 141 3.08 6.82 -20.21
CA SER A 141 3.72 8.15 -20.21
C SER A 141 2.76 9.15 -19.55
N PHE A 142 2.97 9.48 -18.27
CA PHE A 142 2.20 10.55 -17.63
C PHE A 142 3.06 11.77 -17.32
N THR A 143 2.48 12.92 -17.58
CA THR A 143 2.97 14.21 -17.10
C THR A 143 2.22 14.59 -15.81
N VAL A 144 2.78 15.52 -15.04
CA VAL A 144 2.12 16.11 -13.86
C VAL A 144 0.73 16.67 -14.23
N ASP A 145 0.58 17.18 -15.44
CA ASP A 145 -0.69 17.72 -15.93
C ASP A 145 -1.78 16.65 -16.08
N ASN A 146 -1.43 15.42 -16.50
CA ASN A 146 -2.39 14.31 -16.58
C ASN A 146 -2.93 13.94 -15.20
N ILE A 147 -2.05 13.90 -14.19
CA ILE A 147 -2.44 13.61 -12.80
C ILE A 147 -3.37 14.71 -12.28
N ILE A 148 -3.01 15.98 -12.50
CA ILE A 148 -3.83 17.12 -12.09
C ILE A 148 -5.21 17.10 -12.78
N GLU A 149 -5.29 16.70 -14.05
CA GLU A 149 -6.56 16.61 -14.77
C GLU A 149 -7.47 15.54 -14.17
N ILE A 150 -6.94 14.36 -13.81
CA ILE A 150 -7.73 13.30 -13.16
C ILE A 150 -8.19 13.76 -11.77
N TYR A 151 -7.30 14.38 -10.98
CA TYR A 151 -7.70 14.98 -9.69
C TYR A 151 -8.83 16.01 -9.86
N LYS A 152 -8.77 16.86 -10.90
CA LYS A 152 -9.82 17.84 -11.18
C LYS A 152 -11.15 17.21 -11.62
N LYS A 153 -11.12 16.04 -12.28
CA LYS A 153 -12.33 15.29 -12.65
C LYS A 153 -12.97 14.64 -11.43
N LEU A 154 -12.17 14.07 -10.53
CA LEU A 154 -12.62 13.34 -9.35
C LEU A 154 -13.03 14.24 -8.16
N LEU A 155 -12.59 15.50 -8.13
CA LEU A 155 -12.92 16.47 -7.08
C LEU A 155 -14.12 17.37 -7.42
N LYS A 156 -14.84 17.10 -8.52
CA LYS A 156 -16.11 17.76 -8.88
C LYS A 156 -17.30 16.97 -8.40
#